data_AF-A0A7C9ECE4-F1
#
_entry.id   AF-A0A7C9ECE4-F1
#
_cell.length_a   1.000
_cell.length_b   1.000
_cell.length_c   1.000
_cell.angle_alpha   90.00
_cell.angle_beta   90.00
_cell.angle_gamma   90.00
#
_symmetry.space_group_name_H-M   'P 1'
#
loop_
_entity.id
_entity.type
_entity.pdbx_description
1 polymer ?
#
loop_
_entity_poly.entity_id
_entity_poly.type
_entity_poly.pdbx_seq_one_letter_code
_entity_poly.pdbx_strand_id
1 'polypeptide(L)'
;SSDRPIWLDPAESSAFLDTVDDLVATIRDFTPLARDNQSLAAALDRADDLLQQALFKLEDEFRALIHRGTDSFDSARPRSLESSDSETEDGLPVAHPVTDFNIIIDALPSSTINDLHEIAKRMVAVDYGRECSHAYSACRREFLEESLS
;
A
#
# COMPACT_ATOMS: atom_id res chain seq x y z
N SER A 1 -6.94 5.09 21.96
CA SER A 1 -5.52 5.45 22.02
C SER A 1 -4.74 4.29 21.43
N SER A 2 -4.52 4.32 20.10
CA SER A 2 -3.56 3.55 19.26
C SER A 2 -3.99 3.58 17.78
N ASP A 3 -4.38 4.75 17.23
CA ASP A 3 -4.74 4.90 15.79
C ASP A 3 -3.59 5.48 14.96
N ARG A 4 -2.34 5.33 15.43
CA ARG A 4 -1.20 5.82 14.68
C ARG A 4 -0.86 4.81 13.56
N PRO A 5 -0.77 5.24 12.29
CA PRO A 5 -0.31 4.37 11.21
C PRO A 5 1.14 3.94 11.45
N ILE A 6 1.41 2.65 11.27
CA ILE A 6 2.73 2.04 11.49
C ILE A 6 3.75 2.61 10.50
N TRP A 7 3.34 2.87 9.26
CA TRP A 7 4.20 3.38 8.19
C TRP A 7 4.53 4.88 8.26
N LEU A 8 4.29 5.52 9.42
CA LEU A 8 4.83 6.86 9.70
C LEU A 8 6.28 6.82 10.20
N ASP A 9 6.69 5.70 10.80
CA ASP A 9 8.05 5.51 11.30
C ASP A 9 8.68 4.30 10.60
N PRO A 10 9.73 4.50 9.77
CA PRO A 10 10.41 3.40 9.08
C PRO A 10 10.98 2.33 10.02
N ALA A 11 11.34 2.69 11.25
CA ALA A 11 11.81 1.72 12.22
C ALA A 11 10.66 0.85 12.76
N GLU A 12 9.48 1.44 12.94
CA GLU A 12 8.28 0.74 13.39
C GLU A 12 7.76 -0.20 12.30
N SER A 13 7.72 0.24 11.04
CA SER A 13 7.30 -0.61 9.92
C SER A 13 8.25 -1.77 9.68
N SER A 14 9.57 -1.54 9.71
CA SER A 14 10.56 -2.62 9.59
C SER A 14 10.41 -3.64 10.73
N ALA A 15 10.36 -3.17 11.98
CA ALA A 15 10.24 -4.05 13.13
C ALA A 15 8.94 -4.86 13.12
N PHE A 16 7.84 -4.26 12.65
CA PHE A 16 6.58 -4.97 12.47
C PHE A 16 6.69 -6.09 11.43
N LEU A 17 7.27 -5.79 10.25
CA LEU A 17 7.47 -6.79 9.21
C LEU A 17 8.40 -7.93 9.66
N ASP A 18 9.49 -7.60 10.34
CA ASP A 18 10.41 -8.60 10.90
C ASP A 18 9.69 -9.52 11.90
N THR A 19 8.82 -8.94 12.74
CA THR A 19 8.01 -9.72 13.70
C THR A 19 7.01 -10.64 13.00
N VAL A 20 6.42 -10.21 11.89
CA VAL A 20 5.53 -11.05 11.07
C VAL A 20 6.33 -12.21 10.46
N ASP A 21 7.52 -11.94 9.93
CA ASP A 21 8.39 -12.97 9.36
C ASP A 21 8.81 -14.00 10.44
N ASP A 22 9.13 -13.55 11.64
CA ASP A 22 9.45 -14.40 12.80
C ASP A 22 8.24 -15.24 13.24
N LEU A 23 7.04 -14.67 13.24
CA LEU A 23 5.80 -15.38 13.58
C LEU A 23 5.50 -16.48 12.56
N VAL A 24 5.62 -16.17 11.26
CA VAL A 24 5.42 -17.14 10.17
C VAL A 24 6.45 -18.27 10.26
N ALA A 25 7.72 -17.93 10.50
CA ALA A 25 8.78 -18.92 10.69
C ALA A 25 8.49 -19.82 11.89
N THR A 26 8.08 -19.23 13.01
CA THR A 26 7.71 -19.97 14.23
C THR A 26 6.54 -20.92 13.97
N ILE A 27 5.46 -20.46 13.34
CA ILE A 27 4.32 -21.34 13.01
C ILE A 27 4.81 -22.51 12.17
N ARG A 28 5.48 -22.23 11.05
CA ARG A 28 5.95 -23.24 10.10
C ARG A 28 6.88 -24.27 10.73
N ASP A 29 7.81 -23.84 11.56
CA ASP A 29 8.84 -24.71 12.14
C ASP A 29 8.25 -25.63 13.22
N PHE A 30 7.21 -25.19 13.93
CA PHE A 30 6.58 -25.95 15.01
C PHE A 30 5.33 -26.75 14.57
N THR A 31 4.68 -26.43 13.44
CA THR A 31 3.54 -27.20 12.89
C THR A 31 3.79 -28.71 12.81
N PRO A 32 4.94 -29.21 12.32
CA PRO A 32 5.19 -30.65 12.23
C PRO A 32 5.22 -31.36 13.59
N LEU A 33 5.61 -30.64 14.65
CA LEU A 33 5.78 -31.17 16.01
C LEU A 33 4.48 -31.22 16.81
N ALA A 34 3.44 -30.53 16.35
CA ALA A 34 2.18 -30.40 17.07
C ALA A 34 1.30 -31.66 17.04
N ARG A 35 1.58 -32.62 16.15
CA ARG A 35 0.76 -33.85 16.01
C ARG A 35 0.63 -34.64 17.30
N ASP A 36 1.69 -34.70 18.10
CA ASP A 36 1.75 -35.49 19.32
C ASP A 36 1.63 -34.63 20.59
N ASN A 37 1.44 -33.32 20.45
CA ASN A 37 1.42 -32.38 21.55
C ASN A 37 0.23 -31.41 21.47
N GLN A 38 -0.82 -31.71 22.22
CA GLN A 38 -2.05 -30.92 22.25
C GLN A 38 -1.85 -29.48 22.76
N SER A 39 -0.95 -29.24 23.70
CA SER A 39 -0.71 -27.87 24.20
C SER A 39 0.03 -27.02 23.18
N LEU A 40 0.94 -27.64 22.41
CA LEU A 40 1.61 -27.00 21.29
C LEU A 40 0.63 -26.74 20.14
N ALA A 41 -0.25 -27.70 19.82
CA ALA A 41 -1.30 -27.49 18.81
C ALA A 41 -2.19 -26.30 19.15
N ALA A 42 -2.69 -26.23 20.39
CA ALA A 42 -3.49 -25.08 20.85
C ALA A 42 -2.70 -23.76 20.85
N ALA A 43 -1.38 -23.81 21.02
CA ALA A 43 -0.52 -22.62 20.91
C ALA A 43 -0.35 -22.15 19.47
N LEU A 44 -0.26 -23.08 18.52
CA LEU A 44 -0.20 -22.78 17.09
C LEU A 44 -1.52 -22.21 16.58
N ASP A 45 -2.68 -22.73 17.02
CA ASP A 45 -3.97 -22.14 16.66
C ASP A 45 -4.03 -20.66 17.05
N ARG A 46 -3.54 -20.30 18.25
CA ARG A 46 -3.45 -18.91 18.69
C ARG A 46 -2.42 -18.10 17.89
N ALA A 47 -1.34 -18.73 17.44
CA ALA A 47 -0.34 -18.07 16.60
C ALA A 47 -0.90 -17.78 15.20
N ASP A 48 -1.68 -18.71 14.63
CA ASP A 48 -2.41 -18.51 13.38
C ASP A 48 -3.44 -17.38 13.52
N ASP A 49 -4.19 -17.33 14.63
CA ASP A 49 -5.11 -16.22 14.91
C ASP A 49 -4.38 -14.86 14.98
N LEU A 50 -3.19 -14.83 15.57
CA LEU A 50 -2.35 -13.64 15.63
C LEU A 50 -1.79 -13.26 14.25
N LEU A 51 -1.40 -14.24 13.43
CA LEU A 51 -0.94 -14.02 12.06
C LEU A 51 -2.08 -13.43 11.22
N GLN A 52 -3.30 -13.95 11.34
CA GLN A 52 -4.48 -13.38 10.69
C GLN A 52 -4.72 -11.92 11.09
N GLN A 53 -4.62 -11.61 12.39
CA GLN A 53 -4.72 -10.22 12.86
C GLN A 53 -3.62 -9.32 12.28
N ALA A 54 -2.38 -9.82 12.22
CA ALA A 54 -1.27 -9.09 11.61
C ALA A 54 -1.51 -8.85 10.10
N LEU A 55 -2.08 -9.81 9.38
CA LEU A 55 -2.42 -9.67 7.96
C LEU A 55 -3.54 -8.67 7.72
N PHE A 56 -4.58 -8.64 8.56
CA PHE A 56 -5.60 -7.58 8.51
C PHE A 56 -4.98 -6.20 8.73
N LYS A 57 -4.05 -6.08 9.68
CA LYS A 57 -3.34 -4.83 9.93
C LYS A 57 -2.46 -4.43 8.74
N LEU A 58 -1.77 -5.38 8.10
CA LEU A 58 -1.02 -5.13 6.86
C LEU A 58 -1.93 -4.65 5.74
N GLU A 59 -3.11 -5.24 5.59
CA GLU A 59 -4.10 -4.82 4.60
C GLU A 59 -4.59 -3.38 4.84
N ASP A 60 -4.87 -3.01 6.09
CA ASP A 60 -5.27 -1.66 6.48
C ASP A 60 -4.15 -0.64 6.20
N GLU A 61 -2.91 -0.95 6.58
CA GLU A 61 -1.75 -0.08 6.30
C GLU A 61 -1.46 0.02 4.80
N PHE A 62 -1.65 -1.07 4.04
CA PHE A 62 -1.51 -1.11 2.59
C PHE A 62 -2.52 -0.15 1.92
N ARG A 63 -3.79 -0.18 2.34
CA ARG A 63 -4.79 0.78 1.88
C ARG A 63 -4.40 2.21 2.27
N ALA A 64 -4.02 2.43 3.53
CA ALA A 64 -3.65 3.77 4.02
C ALA A 64 -2.46 4.37 3.25
N LEU A 65 -1.49 3.54 2.87
CA LEU A 65 -0.35 3.93 2.04
C LEU A 65 -0.78 4.37 0.64
N ILE A 66 -1.71 3.65 -0.01
CA ILE A 66 -2.21 4.02 -1.34
C ILE A 66 -2.93 5.36 -1.28
N HIS A 67 -3.88 5.54 -0.37
CA HIS A 67 -4.64 6.80 -0.25
C HIS A 67 -3.72 7.99 0.05
N ARG A 68 -2.78 7.83 1.00
CA ARG A 68 -1.82 8.89 1.32
C ARG A 68 -0.89 9.22 0.14
N GLY A 69 -0.49 8.20 -0.62
CA GLY A 69 0.33 8.38 -1.82
C GLY A 69 -0.40 9.15 -2.92
N THR A 70 -1.69 8.87 -3.11
CA THR A 70 -2.53 9.59 -4.09
C THR A 70 -2.83 11.02 -3.67
N ASP A 71 -3.04 11.29 -2.38
CA ASP A 71 -3.24 12.65 -1.86
C ASP A 71 -1.99 13.52 -2.07
N SER A 72 -0.80 12.91 -1.90
CA SER A 72 0.47 13.57 -2.19
C SER A 72 0.61 13.89 -3.68
N PHE A 73 0.07 13.07 -4.58
CA PHE A 73 0.08 13.32 -6.02
C PHE A 73 -0.83 14.49 -6.40
N ASP A 74 -2.06 14.55 -5.86
CA ASP A 74 -2.99 15.66 -6.16
C ASP A 74 -2.44 17.01 -5.69
N SER A 75 -1.78 17.03 -4.53
CA SER A 75 -1.09 18.21 -4.01
C SER A 75 0.14 18.62 -4.83
N ALA A 76 0.85 17.63 -5.41
CA ALA A 76 2.05 17.84 -6.19
C ALA A 76 1.79 18.09 -7.67
N ARG A 77 0.53 18.00 -8.13
CA ARG A 77 0.11 18.36 -9.48
C ARG A 77 0.58 19.80 -9.69
N PRO A 78 1.67 20.02 -10.45
CA PRO A 78 2.06 21.38 -10.72
C PRO A 78 0.86 21.94 -11.44
N ARG A 79 0.44 23.13 -11.04
CA ARG A 79 -0.56 23.87 -11.76
C ARG A 79 -0.14 24.13 -13.21
N SER A 80 0.96 23.55 -13.74
CA SER A 80 1.53 23.48 -15.10
C SER A 80 0.59 23.26 -16.29
N LEU A 81 -0.73 23.33 -16.11
CA LEU A 81 -1.58 23.90 -17.16
C LEU A 81 -1.54 25.45 -17.15
N GLU A 82 -0.89 26.07 -16.16
CA GLU A 82 -0.60 27.48 -16.09
C GLU A 82 0.56 27.76 -17.04
N SER A 83 0.13 28.06 -18.27
CA SER A 83 0.66 29.12 -19.11
C SER A 83 2.19 29.16 -19.18
N SER A 84 2.75 28.45 -20.17
CA SER A 84 4.05 28.84 -20.70
C SER A 84 3.90 30.26 -21.24
N ASP A 85 4.46 31.23 -20.52
CA ASP A 85 4.54 32.64 -20.92
C ASP A 85 5.14 32.74 -22.33
N SER A 86 4.27 32.92 -23.31
CA SER A 86 4.61 33.55 -24.57
C SER A 86 3.82 34.84 -24.63
N GLU A 87 4.51 35.94 -24.34
CA GLU A 87 4.03 37.32 -24.47
C GLU A 87 3.46 37.53 -25.88
N THR A 88 2.15 37.37 -26.04
CA THR A 88 1.41 37.84 -27.21
C THR A 88 0.62 39.06 -26.82
N GLU A 89 0.86 40.17 -27.52
CA GLU A 89 0.07 41.41 -27.51
C GLU A 89 -1.36 41.17 -28.05
N ASP A 90 -2.14 40.31 -27.40
CA ASP A 90 -3.60 40.40 -27.26
C ASP A 90 -4.06 39.33 -26.25
N GLY A 91 -4.60 39.78 -25.12
CA GLY A 91 -4.72 39.02 -23.87
C GLY A 91 -5.83 37.97 -23.80
N LEU A 92 -5.76 36.91 -24.62
CA LEU A 92 -6.53 35.69 -24.39
C LEU A 92 -5.61 34.47 -24.49
N PRO A 93 -5.36 33.72 -23.40
CA PRO A 93 -4.57 32.50 -23.44
C PRO A 93 -5.29 31.47 -24.33
N VAL A 94 -4.70 31.18 -25.48
CA VAL A 94 -5.18 30.14 -26.40
C VAL A 94 -4.68 28.80 -25.88
N ALA A 95 -5.60 27.90 -25.53
CA ALA A 95 -5.23 26.53 -25.17
C ALA A 95 -4.70 25.79 -26.42
N HIS A 96 -3.44 25.36 -26.38
CA HIS A 96 -2.86 24.55 -27.44
C HIS A 96 -3.41 23.12 -27.35
N PRO A 97 -3.76 22.46 -28.49
CA PRO A 97 -4.21 21.07 -28.47
C PRO A 97 -3.14 20.16 -27.87
N VAL A 98 -3.52 19.31 -26.92
CA VAL A 98 -2.64 18.27 -26.38
C VAL A 98 -2.41 17.23 -27.49
N THR A 99 -1.22 17.24 -28.10
CA THR A 99 -0.86 16.30 -29.18
C THR A 99 -0.15 15.05 -28.68
N ASP A 100 0.26 15.02 -27.41
CA ASP A 100 0.90 13.88 -26.77
C ASP A 100 -0.04 13.27 -25.73
N PHE A 101 -0.47 12.04 -26.02
CA PHE A 101 -1.36 11.25 -25.15
C PHE A 101 -0.58 10.23 -24.30
N ASN A 102 0.75 10.23 -24.35
CA ASN A 102 1.58 9.34 -23.51
C ASN A 102 1.73 9.91 -22.09
N ILE A 103 0.60 10.17 -21.43
CA ILE A 103 0.57 10.69 -20.06
C ILE A 103 0.82 9.53 -19.11
N ILE A 104 2.01 9.47 -18.52
CA ILE A 104 2.34 8.56 -17.42
C ILE A 104 1.91 9.24 -16.12
N ILE A 105 0.80 8.78 -15.55
CA ILE A 105 0.35 9.24 -14.23
C ILE A 105 1.07 8.40 -13.18
N ASP A 106 2.21 8.89 -12.69
CA ASP A 106 2.91 8.28 -11.57
C ASP A 106 2.18 8.64 -10.26
N ALA A 107 1.09 7.92 -10.01
CA ALA A 107 0.11 8.26 -8.97
C ALA A 107 0.57 7.90 -7.55
N LEU A 108 1.74 7.28 -7.37
CA LEU A 108 2.29 6.89 -6.07
C LEU A 108 3.79 7.16 -6.02
N PRO A 109 4.32 7.81 -4.96
CA PRO A 109 5.75 7.98 -4.78
C PRO A 109 6.51 6.66 -4.76
N SER A 110 7.74 6.64 -5.27
CA SER A 110 8.60 5.44 -5.30
C SER A 110 8.83 4.81 -3.93
N SER A 111 8.93 5.62 -2.87
CA SER A 111 9.00 5.14 -1.49
C SER A 111 7.75 4.38 -1.08
N THR A 112 6.56 4.90 -1.43
CA THR A 112 5.28 4.23 -1.18
C THR A 112 5.19 2.92 -1.96
N ILE A 113 5.65 2.89 -3.21
CA ILE A 113 5.68 1.65 -4.01
C ILE A 113 6.58 0.59 -3.34
N ASN A 114 7.73 0.98 -2.81
CA ASN A 114 8.62 0.07 -2.11
C ASN A 114 7.98 -0.50 -0.83
N ASP A 115 7.32 0.35 -0.05
CA ASP A 115 6.59 -0.09 1.15
C ASP A 115 5.44 -1.05 0.81
N LEU A 116 4.65 -0.73 -0.22
CA LEU A 116 3.58 -1.60 -0.72
C LEU A 116 4.13 -2.94 -1.21
N HIS A 117 5.30 -2.94 -1.86
CA HIS A 117 5.96 -4.16 -2.30
C HIS A 117 6.36 -5.06 -1.11
N GLU A 118 6.98 -4.49 -0.09
CA GLU A 118 7.42 -5.24 1.09
C GLU A 118 6.22 -5.84 1.87
N ILE A 119 5.10 -5.11 1.95
CA ILE A 119 3.85 -5.63 2.52
C ILE A 119 3.28 -6.77 1.66
N ALA A 120 3.11 -6.53 0.36
CA ALA A 120 2.53 -7.51 -0.57
C ALA A 120 3.32 -8.82 -0.58
N LYS A 121 4.65 -8.73 -0.51
CA LYS A 121 5.55 -9.88 -0.41
C LYS A 121 5.23 -10.77 0.81
N ARG A 122 4.98 -10.19 1.99
CA ARG A 122 4.59 -10.95 3.20
C ARG A 122 3.20 -11.57 3.04
N MET A 123 2.23 -10.79 2.56
CA MET A 123 0.87 -11.27 2.38
C MET A 123 0.81 -12.46 1.41
N VAL A 124 1.54 -12.39 0.28
CA VAL A 124 1.62 -13.49 -0.69
C VAL A 124 2.31 -14.73 -0.11
N ALA A 125 3.33 -14.56 0.74
CA ALA A 125 4.07 -15.68 1.32
C ALA A 125 3.21 -16.59 2.22
N VAL A 126 2.05 -16.11 2.67
CA VAL A 126 1.09 -16.85 3.52
C VAL A 126 -0.27 -16.98 2.86
N ASP A 127 -0.30 -17.07 1.53
CA ASP A 127 -1.49 -17.28 0.69
C ASP A 127 -2.55 -16.16 0.75
N TYR A 128 -2.20 -14.98 1.27
CA TYR A 128 -3.06 -13.80 1.41
C TYR A 128 -2.95 -12.82 0.22
N GLY A 129 -2.48 -13.32 -0.93
CA GLY A 129 -2.22 -12.52 -2.12
C GLY A 129 -3.49 -12.01 -2.82
N ARG A 130 -4.61 -12.73 -2.69
CA ARG A 130 -5.90 -12.34 -3.28
C ARG A 130 -6.44 -11.08 -2.61
N GLU A 131 -6.40 -11.04 -1.28
CA GLU A 131 -6.85 -9.96 -0.44
C GLU A 131 -6.00 -8.71 -0.67
N CYS A 132 -4.67 -8.88 -0.76
CA CYS A 132 -3.74 -7.82 -1.15
C CYS A 132 -4.08 -7.23 -2.53
N SER A 133 -4.29 -8.09 -3.54
CA SER A 133 -4.69 -7.63 -4.89
C SER A 133 -6.04 -6.94 -4.89
N HIS A 134 -6.99 -7.43 -4.09
CA HIS A 134 -8.32 -6.83 -3.97
C HIS A 134 -8.22 -5.43 -3.34
N ALA A 135 -7.48 -5.28 -2.24
CA ALA A 135 -7.21 -3.99 -1.61
C ALA A 135 -6.59 -2.99 -2.60
N TYR A 136 -5.58 -3.40 -3.37
CA TYR A 136 -4.99 -2.56 -4.42
C TYR A 136 -6.02 -2.14 -5.46
N SER A 137 -6.77 -3.09 -6.02
CA SER A 137 -7.74 -2.82 -7.08
C SER A 137 -8.87 -1.89 -6.63
N ALA A 138 -9.33 -2.04 -5.38
CA ALA A 138 -10.37 -1.19 -4.80
C ALA A 138 -9.91 0.26 -4.68
N CYS A 139 -8.76 0.49 -4.02
CA CYS A 139 -8.22 1.84 -3.83
C CYS A 139 -7.88 2.53 -5.16
N ARG A 140 -7.28 1.79 -6.11
CA ARG A 140 -6.94 2.36 -7.43
C ARG A 140 -8.17 2.67 -8.27
N ARG A 141 -9.23 1.87 -8.18
CA ARG A 141 -10.50 2.15 -8.86
C ARG A 141 -11.16 3.40 -8.29
N GLU A 142 -11.25 3.52 -6.96
CA GLU A 142 -11.80 4.70 -6.29
C GLU A 142 -11.08 5.98 -6.74
N PHE A 143 -9.74 5.98 -6.73
CA PHE A 143 -8.93 7.10 -7.25
C PHE A 143 -9.24 7.44 -8.72
N LEU A 144 -9.40 6.44 -9.59
CA LEU A 144 -9.72 6.66 -11.01
C LEU A 144 -11.13 7.20 -11.20
N GLU A 145 -12.10 6.72 -10.42
CA GLU A 145 -13.49 7.19 -10.45
C GLU A 145 -13.59 8.65 -9.99
N GLU A 146 -12.87 9.03 -8.94
CA GLU A 146 -12.77 10.42 -8.46
C GLU A 146 -12.09 11.34 -9.49
N SER A 147 -11.06 10.84 -10.19
CA SER A 147 -10.33 11.63 -11.20
C SER A 147 -11.12 11.87 -12.50
N LEU A 148 -12.13 11.03 -12.78
CA LEU A 148 -12.95 11.08 -13.99
C LEU A 148 -14.33 11.71 -13.79
N SER A 149 -14.71 12.02 -12.54
CA SER A 149 -15.97 12.68 -12.16
C SER A 149 -15.84 14.21 -12.21
#